data_AF-A0A4R4A871-F1
#
_entry.id   AF-A0A4R4A871-F1
#
_cell.length_a   1.000
_cell.length_b   1.000
_cell.length_c   1.000
_cell.angle_alpha   90.00
_cell.angle_beta   90.00
_cell.angle_gamma   90.00
#
_symmetry.space_group_name_H-M   'P 1'
#
loop_
_entity.id
_entity.type
_entity.pdbx_description
1 polymer ?
#
loop_
_entity_poly.entity_id
_entity_poly.type
_entity_poly.pdbx_seq_one_letter_code
_entity_poly.pdbx_strand_id
1 'polypeptide(L)'
;MKPTRMLRRLSTPGALALMLSAPLQATTEHDNEVFFAITGVKSFEFTETGHSVSKGQPYSGVTSGVSKDGEEARIVVKAGRHKTKAVAQWFKDAVNAGPGQTLACDSKGNFPDELNFAVEGTLEMQIGDKQITCKDILIAQGSFTTTNNWWMGGPQMQGAHVSLSGATLQTCSAKGSLLPVAVLFSPQTPCANHFNISIGSL
;
A
#
# COMPACT_ATOMS: atom_id res chain seq x y z
N MET A 1 -21.16 -51.12 -68.60
CA MET A 1 -19.76 -51.02 -68.13
C MET A 1 -19.69 -49.98 -67.02
N LYS A 2 -19.28 -50.38 -65.81
CA LYS A 2 -18.74 -49.45 -64.80
C LYS A 2 -17.32 -49.03 -65.25
N PRO A 3 -16.87 -47.82 -64.90
CA PRO A 3 -16.00 -47.76 -63.73
C PRO A 3 -16.36 -46.65 -62.73
N THR A 4 -16.15 -47.03 -61.48
CA THR A 4 -16.17 -46.28 -60.23
C THR A 4 -14.93 -45.38 -60.09
N ARG A 5 -15.06 -44.14 -59.58
CA ARG A 5 -14.02 -43.41 -58.79
C ARG A 5 -14.68 -42.21 -58.08
N MET A 6 -14.93 -42.33 -56.79
CA MET A 6 -14.11 -41.89 -55.65
C MET A 6 -14.47 -40.47 -55.16
N LEU A 7 -15.28 -40.41 -54.09
CA LEU A 7 -15.38 -39.24 -53.22
C LEU A 7 -14.03 -39.02 -52.51
N ARG A 8 -13.42 -37.85 -52.71
CA ARG A 8 -12.35 -37.35 -51.84
C ARG A 8 -12.99 -36.54 -50.72
N ARG A 9 -13.06 -37.13 -49.52
CA ARG A 9 -13.21 -36.38 -48.26
C ARG A 9 -11.90 -35.61 -48.04
N LEU A 10 -11.96 -34.28 -48.00
CA LEU A 10 -10.87 -33.49 -47.40
C LEU A 10 -11.09 -33.50 -45.89
N SER A 11 -10.34 -34.37 -45.20
CA SER A 11 -10.11 -34.30 -43.77
C SER A 11 -9.03 -33.27 -43.50
N THR A 12 -9.37 -32.16 -42.85
CA THR A 12 -8.41 -31.22 -42.29
C THR A 12 -7.70 -31.90 -41.11
N PRO A 13 -6.37 -32.09 -41.12
CA PRO A 13 -5.66 -32.59 -39.96
C PRO A 13 -5.63 -31.52 -38.86
N GLY A 14 -5.97 -31.95 -37.64
CA GLY A 14 -6.01 -31.11 -36.46
C GLY A 14 -4.68 -30.45 -36.17
N ALA A 15 -4.70 -29.12 -36.02
CA ALA A 15 -3.60 -28.40 -35.40
C ALA A 15 -3.61 -28.73 -33.90
N LEU A 16 -2.68 -29.59 -33.49
CA LEU A 16 -2.36 -29.85 -32.11
C LEU A 16 -1.79 -28.56 -31.51
N ALA A 17 -2.61 -27.82 -30.76
CA ALA A 17 -2.16 -26.65 -30.02
C ALA A 17 -1.17 -27.11 -28.94
N LEU A 18 0.12 -26.88 -29.16
CA LEU A 18 1.15 -27.04 -28.14
C LEU A 18 0.92 -25.94 -27.10
N MET A 19 0.18 -26.25 -26.04
CA MET A 19 0.07 -25.37 -24.87
C MET A 19 1.43 -25.37 -24.20
N LEU A 20 2.26 -24.36 -24.50
CA LEU A 20 3.45 -24.06 -23.70
C LEU A 20 2.96 -23.69 -22.29
N SER A 21 3.01 -24.66 -21.38
CA SER A 21 2.88 -24.42 -19.95
C SER A 21 4.09 -23.61 -19.50
N ALA A 22 3.95 -22.29 -19.45
CA ALA A 22 4.91 -21.44 -18.77
C ALA A 22 4.99 -21.88 -17.30
N PRO A 23 6.19 -22.00 -16.70
CA PRO A 23 6.30 -22.34 -15.30
C PRO A 23 5.64 -21.24 -14.47
N LEU A 24 4.62 -21.61 -13.69
CA LEU A 24 4.06 -20.75 -12.66
C LEU A 24 5.16 -20.59 -11.60
N GLN A 25 5.95 -19.51 -11.69
CA GLN A 25 6.88 -19.15 -10.62
C GLN A 25 6.04 -19.00 -9.35
N ALA A 26 6.27 -19.89 -8.38
CA ALA A 26 5.59 -19.85 -7.10
C ALA A 26 5.98 -18.54 -6.40
N THR A 27 5.07 -17.58 -6.42
CA THR A 27 5.23 -16.29 -5.75
C THR A 27 5.00 -16.48 -4.25
N THR A 28 5.90 -15.94 -3.43
CA THR A 28 5.83 -16.07 -1.97
C THR A 28 5.06 -14.92 -1.36
N GLU A 29 4.16 -15.22 -0.42
CA GLU A 29 3.51 -14.20 0.41
C GLU A 29 4.41 -13.85 1.59
N HIS A 30 4.43 -12.59 1.97
CA HIS A 30 5.16 -12.08 3.12
C HIS A 30 4.24 -11.29 4.04
N ASP A 31 4.52 -11.36 5.33
CA ASP A 31 4.06 -10.35 6.29
C ASP A 31 4.94 -9.12 6.14
N ASN A 32 4.36 -8.03 5.62
CA ASN A 32 5.06 -6.77 5.44
C ASN A 32 4.62 -5.79 6.51
N GLU A 33 5.53 -5.48 7.43
CA GLU A 33 5.21 -4.69 8.62
C GLU A 33 5.74 -3.25 8.51
N VAL A 34 4.86 -2.31 8.84
CA VAL A 34 5.18 -0.91 9.08
C VAL A 34 4.72 -0.52 10.48
N PHE A 35 5.55 0.23 11.18
CA PHE A 35 5.36 0.61 12.57
C PHE A 35 5.12 2.10 12.69
N PHE A 36 4.37 2.47 13.72
CA PHE A 36 3.98 3.83 14.04
C PHE A 36 4.24 4.08 15.51
N ALA A 37 5.17 4.98 15.83
CA ALA A 37 5.34 5.50 17.17
C ALA A 37 4.21 6.49 17.46
N ILE A 38 3.40 6.20 18.50
CA ILE A 38 2.21 6.95 18.87
C ILE A 38 2.10 6.99 20.39
N THR A 39 2.49 8.11 21.00
CA THR A 39 2.39 8.26 22.46
C THR A 39 0.93 8.25 22.91
N GLY A 40 0.63 7.38 23.87
CA GLY A 40 -0.69 7.25 24.48
C GLY A 40 -1.71 6.47 23.66
N VAL A 41 -1.28 5.71 22.64
CA VAL A 41 -2.18 4.86 21.86
C VAL A 41 -2.79 3.75 22.72
N LYS A 42 -4.11 3.61 22.64
CA LYS A 42 -4.91 2.57 23.32
C LYS A 42 -5.52 1.59 22.33
N SER A 43 -5.84 2.05 21.11
CA SER A 43 -6.29 1.20 20.00
C SER A 43 -5.83 1.80 18.68
N PHE A 44 -5.67 0.92 17.69
CA PHE A 44 -5.22 1.29 16.36
C PHE A 44 -5.79 0.29 15.35
N GLU A 45 -6.59 0.77 14.42
CA GLU A 45 -7.26 -0.04 13.40
C GLU A 45 -7.12 0.61 12.03
N PHE A 46 -6.70 -0.17 11.04
CA PHE A 46 -6.64 0.23 9.64
C PHE A 46 -7.60 -0.65 8.86
N THR A 47 -8.70 -0.05 8.42
CA THR A 47 -9.70 -0.71 7.58
C THR A 47 -9.38 -0.40 6.12
N GLU A 48 -8.91 -1.42 5.40
CA GLU A 48 -8.61 -1.31 3.97
C GLU A 48 -9.87 -0.96 3.16
N THR A 49 -9.75 0.02 2.27
CA THR A 49 -10.78 0.44 1.31
C THR A 49 -10.35 0.23 -0.15
N GLY A 50 -9.05 0.03 -0.41
CA GLY A 50 -8.53 -0.27 -1.73
C GLY A 50 -7.09 -0.79 -1.67
N HIS A 51 -6.64 -1.46 -2.73
CA HIS A 51 -5.25 -1.90 -2.86
C HIS A 51 -4.82 -2.01 -4.33
N SER A 52 -3.51 -2.08 -4.51
CA SER A 52 -2.87 -2.46 -5.76
C SER A 52 -1.68 -3.37 -5.46
N VAL A 53 -1.69 -4.55 -6.06
CA VAL A 53 -0.64 -5.57 -5.93
C VAL A 53 -0.27 -6.03 -7.34
N SER A 54 1.03 -6.23 -7.58
CA SER A 54 1.53 -6.65 -8.90
C SER A 54 0.88 -7.96 -9.36
N LYS A 55 0.52 -8.01 -10.65
CA LYS A 55 -0.18 -9.16 -11.25
C LYS A 55 0.55 -10.48 -10.96
N GLY A 56 -0.21 -11.46 -10.45
CA GLY A 56 0.30 -12.79 -10.14
C GLY A 56 0.98 -12.93 -8.78
N GLN A 57 1.12 -11.85 -8.00
CA GLN A 57 1.56 -11.95 -6.60
C GLN A 57 0.39 -12.32 -5.68
N PRO A 58 0.65 -12.99 -4.55
CA PRO A 58 -0.37 -13.27 -3.54
C PRO A 58 -0.75 -12.00 -2.79
N TYR A 59 -2.00 -11.97 -2.31
CA TYR A 59 -2.53 -10.95 -1.43
C TYR A 59 -3.60 -11.53 -0.51
N SER A 60 -3.41 -11.38 0.80
CA SER A 60 -4.32 -11.89 1.82
C SER A 60 -4.84 -10.79 2.77
N GLY A 61 -4.78 -9.53 2.33
CA GLY A 61 -5.35 -8.38 3.02
C GLY A 61 -4.42 -7.73 4.06
N VAL A 62 -5.02 -6.83 4.82
CA VAL A 62 -4.34 -6.01 5.84
C VAL A 62 -4.85 -6.34 7.25
N THR A 63 -3.93 -6.36 8.21
CA THR A 63 -4.26 -6.41 9.65
C THR A 63 -3.49 -5.33 10.39
N SER A 64 -4.02 -4.85 11.51
CA SER A 64 -3.40 -3.78 12.29
C SER A 64 -3.66 -3.93 13.78
N GLY A 65 -2.88 -3.26 14.61
CA GLY A 65 -3.11 -3.22 16.04
C GLY A 65 -2.01 -2.47 16.79
N VAL A 66 -2.20 -2.31 18.10
CA VAL A 66 -1.15 -1.83 19.00
C VAL A 66 -0.07 -2.92 19.11
N SER A 67 1.18 -2.58 18.82
CA SER A 67 2.34 -3.47 18.95
C SER A 67 3.04 -3.30 20.30
N LYS A 68 2.94 -2.11 20.90
CA LYS A 68 3.42 -1.80 22.24
C LYS A 68 2.48 -0.80 22.93
N ASP A 69 1.87 -1.24 24.03
CA ASP A 69 0.88 -0.46 24.77
C ASP A 69 1.36 0.96 25.08
N GLY A 70 0.58 1.96 24.66
CA GLY A 70 0.86 3.37 24.92
C GLY A 70 2.01 3.97 24.10
N GLU A 71 2.66 3.21 23.22
CA GLU A 71 3.88 3.66 22.55
C GLU A 71 3.90 3.41 21.04
N GLU A 72 3.38 2.28 20.58
CA GLU A 72 3.57 1.85 19.18
C GLU A 72 2.40 1.04 18.66
N ALA A 73 2.10 1.23 17.37
CA ALA A 73 1.18 0.42 16.60
C ALA A 73 1.82 -0.09 15.30
N ARG A 74 1.19 -1.09 14.69
CA ARG A 74 1.64 -1.67 13.42
C ARG A 74 0.51 -1.90 12.44
N ILE A 75 0.86 -1.87 11.16
CA ILE A 75 0.07 -2.42 10.05
C ILE A 75 0.88 -3.54 9.41
N VAL A 76 0.22 -4.66 9.13
CA VAL A 76 0.77 -5.82 8.43
C VAL A 76 0.00 -6.02 7.14
N VAL A 77 0.68 -5.87 6.00
CA VAL A 77 0.14 -6.15 4.67
C VAL A 77 0.64 -7.51 4.20
N LYS A 78 -0.28 -8.47 4.01
CA LYS A 78 0.05 -9.83 3.55
C LYS A 78 0.09 -9.85 2.03
N ALA A 79 1.28 -9.73 1.46
CA ALA A 79 1.45 -9.57 0.02
C ALA A 79 2.81 -10.09 -0.47
N GLY A 80 2.87 -10.44 -1.75
CA GLY A 80 4.14 -10.69 -2.46
C GLY A 80 4.97 -9.43 -2.69
N ARG A 81 6.25 -9.62 -3.01
CA ARG A 81 7.22 -8.53 -3.24
C ARG A 81 7.72 -8.55 -4.67
N HIS A 82 6.95 -7.91 -5.55
CA HIS A 82 7.34 -7.70 -6.95
C HIS A 82 7.04 -6.27 -7.34
N LYS A 83 8.09 -5.45 -7.43
CA LYS A 83 7.93 -4.03 -7.77
C LYS A 83 7.46 -3.85 -9.20
N THR A 84 6.44 -3.02 -9.41
CA THR A 84 6.03 -2.59 -10.75
C THR A 84 5.69 -1.11 -10.78
N LYS A 85 5.85 -0.50 -11.96
CA LYS A 85 5.41 0.87 -12.25
C LYS A 85 3.88 1.03 -12.13
N ALA A 86 3.12 -0.03 -12.41
CA ALA A 86 1.67 0.01 -12.34
C ALA A 86 1.16 0.25 -10.91
N VAL A 87 1.77 -0.39 -9.92
CA VAL A 87 1.44 -0.15 -8.50
C VAL A 87 1.85 1.26 -8.07
N ALA A 88 3.05 1.71 -8.48
CA ALA A 88 3.51 3.09 -8.24
C ALA A 88 2.56 4.15 -8.82
N GLN A 89 2.08 3.91 -10.05
CA GLN A 89 1.12 4.80 -10.70
C GLN A 89 -0.23 4.80 -9.97
N TRP A 90 -0.75 3.64 -9.57
CA TRP A 90 -1.98 3.56 -8.78
C TRP A 90 -1.89 4.36 -7.47
N PHE A 91 -0.80 4.18 -6.72
CA PHE A 91 -0.54 4.93 -5.48
C PHE A 91 -0.48 6.44 -5.76
N LYS A 92 0.24 6.84 -6.80
CA LYS A 92 0.35 8.25 -7.20
C LYS A 92 -1.00 8.83 -7.59
N ASP A 93 -1.83 8.10 -8.33
CA ASP A 93 -3.15 8.57 -8.75
C ASP A 93 -4.09 8.74 -7.56
N ALA A 94 -4.05 7.81 -6.60
CA ALA A 94 -4.83 7.91 -5.36
C ALA A 94 -4.39 9.10 -4.50
N VAL A 95 -3.09 9.36 -4.37
CA VAL A 95 -2.58 10.58 -3.70
C VAL A 95 -3.02 11.85 -4.45
N ASN A 96 -3.02 11.82 -5.78
CA ASN A 96 -3.41 12.98 -6.62
C ASN A 96 -4.92 13.10 -6.85
N ALA A 97 -5.76 12.25 -6.21
CA ALA A 97 -7.20 12.46 -6.17
C ALA A 97 -7.58 13.75 -5.41
N GLY A 98 -6.62 14.32 -4.65
CA GLY A 98 -6.66 15.67 -4.10
C GLY A 98 -5.28 16.36 -4.22
N PRO A 99 -5.03 17.47 -3.49
CA PRO A 99 -3.73 18.14 -3.45
C PRO A 99 -2.68 17.39 -2.60
N GLY A 100 -2.80 16.06 -2.55
CA GLY A 100 -2.12 15.18 -1.60
C GLY A 100 -0.60 15.18 -1.72
N GLN A 101 0.04 14.77 -0.64
CA GLN A 101 1.49 14.67 -0.52
C GLN A 101 1.86 13.27 -0.03
N THR A 102 3.12 12.90 -0.27
CA THR A 102 3.69 11.64 0.21
C THR A 102 4.73 11.90 1.29
N LEU A 103 5.04 10.84 2.00
CA LEU A 103 6.11 10.74 2.96
C LEU A 103 6.82 9.41 2.73
N ALA A 104 8.14 9.34 2.88
CA ALA A 104 8.87 8.09 2.71
C ALA A 104 9.89 7.85 3.82
N CYS A 105 10.16 6.57 4.06
CA CYS A 105 11.30 6.09 4.80
C CYS A 105 12.41 5.74 3.82
N ASP A 106 13.45 6.57 3.74
CA ASP A 106 14.56 6.44 2.78
C ASP A 106 14.12 6.45 1.30
N SER A 107 14.11 7.63 0.69
CA SER A 107 13.89 7.76 -0.75
C SER A 107 14.61 8.94 -1.39
N LYS A 108 14.62 8.94 -2.72
CA LYS A 108 14.93 10.11 -3.55
C LYS A 108 13.67 10.47 -4.33
N GLY A 109 13.15 11.67 -4.11
CA GLY A 109 11.98 12.20 -4.84
C GLY A 109 10.69 12.21 -4.03
N ASN A 110 9.63 12.68 -4.70
CA ASN A 110 8.32 12.91 -4.09
C ASN A 110 7.32 11.77 -4.34
N PHE A 111 7.67 10.81 -5.20
CA PHE A 111 6.86 9.64 -5.51
C PHE A 111 7.77 8.44 -5.81
N PRO A 112 7.32 7.22 -5.52
CA PRO A 112 8.05 6.01 -5.91
C PRO A 112 7.97 5.78 -7.42
N ASP A 113 9.05 5.30 -8.03
CA ASP A 113 9.04 4.88 -9.44
C ASP A 113 8.39 3.49 -9.62
N GLU A 114 8.57 2.61 -8.64
CA GLU A 114 8.03 1.25 -8.61
C GLU A 114 7.71 0.83 -7.18
N LEU A 115 6.62 0.09 -7.00
CA LEU A 115 6.15 -0.39 -5.69
C LEU A 115 5.80 -1.88 -5.75
N ASN A 116 6.03 -2.61 -4.65
CA ASN A 116 5.62 -4.00 -4.49
C ASN A 116 4.09 -4.12 -4.40
N PHE A 117 3.52 -3.28 -3.54
CA PHE A 117 2.09 -3.16 -3.28
C PHE A 117 1.80 -1.76 -2.70
N ALA A 118 0.53 -1.38 -2.74
CA ALA A 118 -0.02 -0.22 -2.06
C ALA A 118 -1.41 -0.57 -1.52
N VAL A 119 -1.75 -0.04 -0.35
CA VAL A 119 -3.07 -0.18 0.27
C VAL A 119 -3.57 1.21 0.66
N GLU A 120 -4.85 1.43 0.48
CA GLU A 120 -5.61 2.61 0.92
C GLU A 120 -6.60 2.16 1.99
N GLY A 121 -6.80 2.99 3.01
CA GLY A 121 -7.75 2.66 4.06
C GLY A 121 -8.09 3.81 4.98
N THR A 122 -8.99 3.51 5.91
CA THR A 122 -9.35 4.39 7.02
C THR A 122 -8.56 3.98 8.25
N LEU A 123 -7.83 4.92 8.82
CA LEU A 123 -7.08 4.76 10.06
C LEU A 123 -7.88 5.31 11.25
N GLU A 124 -8.25 4.42 12.16
CA GLU A 124 -8.92 4.75 13.41
C GLU A 124 -7.98 4.52 14.60
N MET A 125 -7.88 5.51 15.48
CA MET A 125 -6.96 5.48 16.61
C MET A 125 -7.67 5.99 17.86
N GLN A 126 -7.48 5.29 18.98
CA GLN A 126 -7.75 5.84 20.30
C GLN A 126 -6.43 6.28 20.91
N ILE A 127 -6.26 7.59 21.14
CA ILE A 127 -5.06 8.17 21.74
C ILE A 127 -5.48 8.96 22.97
N GLY A 128 -5.10 8.49 24.16
CA GLY A 128 -5.66 8.97 25.41
C GLY A 128 -7.18 8.82 25.40
N ASP A 129 -7.91 9.93 25.52
CA ASP A 129 -9.38 9.94 25.53
C ASP A 129 -9.98 10.38 24.19
N LYS A 130 -9.15 10.63 23.17
CA LYS A 130 -9.59 11.03 21.84
C LYS A 130 -9.70 9.82 20.91
N GLN A 131 -10.87 9.63 20.32
CA GLN A 131 -11.07 8.72 19.19
C GLN A 131 -10.96 9.51 17.89
N ILE A 132 -9.96 9.21 17.07
CA ILE A 132 -9.60 9.94 15.85
C ILE A 132 -9.74 9.01 14.65
N THR A 133 -10.33 9.52 13.57
CA THR A 133 -10.49 8.81 12.30
C THR A 133 -9.90 9.65 11.16
N CYS A 134 -8.89 9.10 10.50
CA CYS A 134 -8.25 9.65 9.31
C CYS A 134 -8.60 8.76 8.10
N LYS A 135 -9.25 9.34 7.08
CA LYS A 135 -9.65 8.60 5.87
C LYS A 135 -8.58 8.69 4.78
N ASP A 136 -8.68 7.81 3.79
CA ASP A 136 -7.89 7.84 2.56
C ASP A 136 -6.38 7.86 2.85
N ILE A 137 -5.95 7.10 3.86
CA ILE A 137 -4.55 6.92 4.21
C ILE A 137 -3.99 5.83 3.31
N LEU A 138 -2.94 6.18 2.56
CA LEU A 138 -2.20 5.24 1.75
C LEU A 138 -0.91 4.79 2.43
N ILE A 139 -0.67 3.48 2.41
CA ILE A 139 0.57 2.84 2.84
C ILE A 139 1.09 2.01 1.67
N ALA A 140 2.38 2.11 1.38
CA ALA A 140 2.99 1.31 0.32
C ALA A 140 4.41 0.87 0.67
N GLN A 141 4.83 -0.23 0.06
CA GLN A 141 6.20 -0.71 0.16
C GLN A 141 6.85 -0.71 -1.22
N GLY A 142 8.06 -0.17 -1.26
CA GLY A 142 8.92 -0.18 -2.42
C GLY A 142 10.32 -0.73 -2.12
N SER A 143 11.20 -0.36 -3.04
CA SER A 143 12.62 -0.61 -3.12
C SER A 143 13.54 0.58 -2.91
N PHE A 144 14.49 0.61 -1.97
CA PHE A 144 15.61 1.56 -2.03
C PHE A 144 16.95 0.86 -1.85
N THR A 145 17.83 0.99 -2.84
CA THR A 145 19.13 0.28 -2.92
C THR A 145 18.99 -1.22 -2.64
N THR A 146 19.37 -1.69 -1.45
CA THR A 146 19.34 -3.09 -1.02
C THR A 146 18.27 -3.39 0.02
N THR A 147 17.49 -2.40 0.45
CA THR A 147 16.45 -2.53 1.47
C THR A 147 15.08 -2.16 0.93
N ASN A 148 14.03 -2.62 1.59
CA ASN A 148 12.68 -2.15 1.27
C ASN A 148 12.48 -0.78 1.90
N ASN A 149 11.91 0.15 1.15
CA ASN A 149 11.45 1.42 1.68
C ASN A 149 9.94 1.43 1.84
N TRP A 150 9.46 2.29 2.73
CA TRP A 150 8.03 2.47 3.01
C TRP A 150 7.59 3.87 2.66
N TRP A 151 6.35 3.97 2.18
CA TRP A 151 5.73 5.19 1.76
C TRP A 151 4.39 5.34 2.47
N MET A 152 4.07 6.59 2.82
CA MET A 152 2.74 7.02 3.19
C MET A 152 2.28 8.12 2.24
N GLY A 153 0.97 8.28 2.13
CA GLY A 153 0.39 9.42 1.43
C GLY A 153 -1.11 9.51 1.68
N GLY A 154 -1.73 10.51 1.07
CA GLY A 154 -3.18 10.65 1.09
C GLY A 154 -3.62 11.86 0.27
N PRO A 155 -4.80 11.83 -0.35
CA PRO A 155 -5.33 12.96 -1.12
C PRO A 155 -5.57 14.22 -0.28
N GLN A 156 -5.65 14.06 1.04
CA GLN A 156 -5.84 15.14 2.01
C GLN A 156 -4.57 15.48 2.81
N MET A 157 -3.45 14.77 2.57
CA MET A 157 -2.19 15.05 3.25
C MET A 157 -1.53 16.30 2.66
N GLN A 158 -1.24 17.27 3.52
CA GLN A 158 -0.55 18.51 3.19
C GLN A 158 0.86 18.50 3.79
N GLY A 159 1.76 19.31 3.24
CA GLY A 159 3.14 19.40 3.69
C GLY A 159 4.12 19.07 2.57
N ALA A 160 5.34 18.69 2.94
CA ALA A 160 6.33 18.28 1.95
C ALA A 160 7.29 17.26 2.55
N HIS A 161 7.64 16.28 1.71
CA HIS A 161 8.75 15.39 1.95
C HIS A 161 9.98 15.88 1.16
N VAL A 162 11.13 15.97 1.82
CA VAL A 162 12.44 16.27 1.23
C VAL A 162 13.42 15.13 1.55
N SER A 163 13.34 14.08 0.74
CA SER A 163 14.28 12.94 0.69
C SER A 163 14.34 12.05 1.95
N LEU A 164 14.97 12.51 3.03
CA LEU A 164 15.14 11.75 4.30
C LEU A 164 14.36 12.37 5.45
N SER A 165 13.75 13.52 5.22
CA SER A 165 13.04 14.29 6.24
C SER A 165 11.77 14.85 5.62
N GLY A 166 10.76 15.03 6.45
CA GLY A 166 9.50 15.58 6.03
C GLY A 166 8.47 15.38 7.11
N ALA A 167 7.39 16.13 7.02
CA ALA A 167 6.22 15.83 7.77
C ALA A 167 5.00 16.18 6.92
N THR A 168 4.00 15.33 7.00
CA THR A 168 2.70 15.59 6.40
C THR A 168 1.67 15.77 7.48
N LEU A 169 0.75 16.68 7.26
CA LEU A 169 -0.38 16.95 8.13
C LEU A 169 -1.65 16.53 7.41
N GLN A 170 -2.51 15.79 8.10
CA GLN A 170 -3.86 15.53 7.64
C GLN A 170 -4.86 16.02 8.68
N THR A 171 -5.92 16.64 8.20
CA THR A 171 -7.08 17.00 9.00
C THR A 171 -7.97 15.77 9.14
N CYS A 172 -8.14 15.29 10.38
CA CYS A 172 -8.92 14.10 10.70
C CYS A 172 -10.12 14.45 11.58
N SER A 173 -11.13 13.59 11.62
CA SER A 173 -12.28 13.77 12.52
C SER A 173 -11.98 13.21 13.90
N ALA A 174 -12.48 13.85 14.95
CA ALA A 174 -12.48 13.31 16.31
C ALA A 174 -13.91 13.08 16.80
N LYS A 175 -14.20 11.90 17.34
CA LYS A 175 -15.53 11.55 17.82
C LYS A 175 -15.98 12.53 18.92
N GLY A 176 -17.20 13.04 18.78
CA GLY A 176 -17.77 13.99 19.73
C GLY A 176 -17.24 15.43 19.60
N SER A 177 -16.38 15.71 18.63
CA SER A 177 -15.90 17.06 18.31
C SER A 177 -16.50 17.54 16.99
N LEU A 178 -16.91 18.82 16.94
CA LEU A 178 -17.26 19.51 15.69
C LEU A 178 -16.03 20.07 14.98
N LEU A 179 -14.94 20.29 15.73
CA LEU A 179 -13.68 20.75 15.18
C LEU A 179 -12.84 19.54 14.76
N PRO A 180 -12.22 19.57 13.57
CA PRO A 180 -11.29 18.53 13.18
C PRO A 180 -10.01 18.60 14.02
N VAL A 181 -9.18 17.58 13.89
CA VAL A 181 -7.89 17.45 14.56
C VAL A 181 -6.80 17.34 13.51
N ALA A 182 -5.69 18.08 13.68
CA ALA A 182 -4.51 17.89 12.87
C ALA A 182 -3.72 16.67 13.35
N VAL A 183 -3.46 15.74 12.44
CA VAL A 183 -2.59 14.59 12.67
C VAL A 183 -1.34 14.77 11.82
N LEU A 184 -0.19 14.77 12.48
CA LEU A 184 1.12 14.89 11.86
C LEU A 184 1.75 13.50 11.71
N PHE A 185 2.20 13.20 10.51
CA PHE A 185 2.96 12.00 10.15
C PHE A 185 4.38 12.39 9.76
N SER A 186 5.39 11.68 10.25
CA SER A 186 6.79 11.92 9.89
C SER A 186 7.63 10.63 9.97
N PRO A 187 8.63 10.40 9.11
CA PRO A 187 9.49 9.23 9.23
C PRO A 187 10.33 9.32 10.50
N GLN A 188 10.64 8.19 11.11
CA GLN A 188 11.60 8.12 12.22
C GLN A 188 13.00 7.92 11.65
N THR A 189 13.79 8.98 11.52
CA THR A 189 15.10 8.92 10.88
C THR A 189 16.18 8.38 11.82
N PRO A 190 17.06 7.46 11.39
CA PRO A 190 17.09 6.76 10.10
C PRO A 190 15.90 5.79 9.96
N CYS A 191 15.19 5.84 8.82
CA CYS A 191 13.91 5.13 8.70
C CYS A 191 13.95 3.96 7.72
N ALA A 192 13.70 2.75 8.21
CA ALA A 192 13.37 1.61 7.37
C ALA A 192 11.85 1.50 7.14
N ASN A 193 11.09 1.39 8.23
CA ASN A 193 9.65 1.10 8.24
C ASN A 193 8.93 1.67 9.47
N HIS A 194 9.46 2.74 10.07
CA HIS A 194 8.94 3.33 11.30
C HIS A 194 8.55 4.80 11.07
N PHE A 195 7.28 5.12 11.26
CA PHE A 195 6.77 6.48 11.21
C PHE A 195 6.40 6.96 12.62
N ASN A 196 6.26 8.27 12.79
CA ASN A 196 5.69 8.88 13.98
C ASN A 196 4.30 9.41 13.63
N ILE A 197 3.36 9.26 14.54
CA ILE A 197 2.06 9.93 14.50
C ILE A 197 1.96 10.80 15.74
N SER A 198 1.67 12.09 15.56
CA SER A 198 1.39 13.01 16.65
C SER A 198 0.14 13.83 16.37
N ILE A 199 -0.53 14.24 17.43
CA ILE A 199 -1.75 15.04 17.35
C ILE A 199 -1.41 16.49 17.65
N GLY A 200 -1.65 17.37 16.68
CA GLY A 200 -1.61 18.82 16.89
C GLY A 200 -2.93 19.33 17.48
N SER A 201 -2.84 20.32 18.35
CA SER A 201 -3.98 21.22 18.61
C SER A 201 -4.07 22.16 17.41
N LEU A 202 -5.23 22.22 16.75
CA LEU A 202 -5.51 23.27 15.76
C LEU A 202 -5.88 24.58 16.48
#